data_AF-A0AAN7C1T4-F1
#
_entry.id   AF-A0AAN7C1T4-F1
#
_cell.length_a   1.000
_cell.length_b   1.000
_cell.length_c   1.000
_cell.angle_alpha   90.00
_cell.angle_beta   90.00
_cell.angle_gamma   90.00
#
_symmetry.space_group_name_H-M   'P 1'
#
loop_
_entity.id
_entity.type
_entity.pdbx_description
1 polymer ?
#
loop_
_entity_poly.entity_id
_entity_poly.type
_entity_poly.pdbx_seq_one_letter_code
_entity_poly.pdbx_strand_id
1 'polypeptide(L)'
;MAIKHNQQIPNNHFRKQWQRRVRCHFDQPGKKVTRRLARRAKAAAVAPRPVDKLRPIVRCPTIKYNRRTRLGRGFTLAELKAAGIPKLYAPTVGIAVDPRRQNLSEESLAINVQRLKEYKARLIVFPRKSNKPKKNDTPKDQQTAETTRHIATSFGVENPIATAFSEISKSDMPKGVEGGAYKALRKARSDARLVGVREKRAKEKADEEKAKK
;
A
#
# COMPACT_ATOMS: atom_id res chain seq x y z
N MET A 1 33.66 3.84 36.29
CA MET A 1 32.55 4.49 36.99
C MET A 1 32.02 3.52 38.01
N ALA A 2 32.27 3.77 39.29
CA ALA A 2 31.55 3.08 40.36
C ALA A 2 30.13 3.65 40.38
N ILE A 3 29.12 2.78 40.25
CA ILE A 3 27.72 3.17 40.37
C ILE A 3 27.50 3.56 41.83
N LYS A 4 27.04 4.79 42.09
CA LYS A 4 26.73 5.25 43.45
C LYS A 4 25.26 5.00 43.75
N HIS A 5 24.95 4.50 44.94
CA HIS A 5 23.57 4.23 45.40
C HIS A 5 22.80 3.27 44.47
N ASN A 6 21.47 3.28 44.57
CA ASN A 6 20.58 2.49 43.73
C ASN A 6 20.28 3.22 42.41
N GLN A 7 21.26 3.25 41.50
CA GLN A 7 21.11 3.80 40.14
C GLN A 7 20.93 2.69 39.10
N GLN A 8 20.32 3.05 37.97
CA GLN A 8 20.16 2.12 36.83
C GLN A 8 21.52 1.63 36.34
N ILE A 9 21.63 0.32 36.09
CA ILE A 9 22.84 -0.29 35.54
C ILE A 9 23.09 0.31 34.13
N PRO A 10 24.25 0.95 33.89
CA PRO A 10 24.54 1.57 32.61
C PRO A 10 24.83 0.50 31.55
N ASN A 11 24.01 0.47 30.49
CA ASN A 11 24.22 -0.37 29.30
C ASN A 11 24.72 0.47 28.11
N ASN A 12 25.78 1.25 28.35
CA ASN A 12 26.32 2.19 27.37
C ASN A 12 27.26 1.47 26.38
N HIS A 13 26.94 1.54 25.09
CA HIS A 13 27.68 0.87 24.01
C HIS A 13 28.83 1.73 23.45
N PHE A 14 29.60 2.35 24.33
CA PHE A 14 30.71 3.26 23.99
C PHE A 14 32.10 2.63 24.20
N ARG A 15 32.19 1.30 24.26
CA ARG A 15 33.42 0.53 24.55
C ARG A 15 34.39 0.38 23.36
N LYS A 16 33.96 0.76 22.15
CA LYS A 16 34.78 0.76 20.94
C LYS A 16 35.24 2.19 20.63
N GLN A 17 36.11 2.36 19.64
CA GLN A 17 36.56 3.68 19.14
C GLN A 17 35.44 4.43 18.37
N TRP A 18 34.31 4.70 19.04
CA TRP A 18 33.12 5.34 18.46
C TRP A 18 33.38 6.78 18.05
N GLN A 19 34.28 7.48 18.76
CA GLN A 19 34.65 8.88 18.50
C GLN A 19 35.16 9.08 17.06
N ARG A 20 35.82 8.08 16.45
CA ARG A 20 36.27 8.11 15.05
C ARG A 20 35.15 8.06 14.01
N ARG A 21 33.93 7.65 14.39
CA ARG A 21 32.79 7.40 13.48
C ARG A 21 31.58 8.27 13.82
N VAL A 22 31.81 9.40 14.48
CA VAL A 22 30.77 10.38 14.78
C VAL A 22 30.38 11.08 13.48
N ARG A 23 29.12 10.91 13.08
CA ARG A 23 28.55 11.65 11.94
C ARG A 23 27.85 12.91 12.46
N CYS A 24 28.42 14.07 12.17
CA CYS A 24 27.76 15.34 12.42
C CYS A 24 26.80 15.69 11.26
N HIS A 25 25.66 16.31 11.57
CA HIS A 25 24.63 16.66 10.59
C HIS A 25 24.62 18.16 10.23
N PHE A 26 25.79 18.83 10.27
CA PHE A 26 25.92 20.25 9.92
C PHE A 26 25.61 20.53 8.44
N ASP A 27 25.73 19.52 7.58
CA ASP A 27 25.42 19.59 6.16
C ASP A 27 23.92 19.45 5.84
N GLN A 28 23.07 19.21 6.85
CA GLN A 28 21.64 19.01 6.68
C GLN A 28 20.93 20.18 5.94
N PRO A 29 21.12 21.47 6.31
CA PRO A 29 20.52 22.60 5.57
C PRO A 29 21.04 22.68 4.13
N GLY A 30 22.34 22.51 3.90
CA GLY A 30 22.92 22.47 2.55
C GLY A 30 22.29 21.38 1.69
N LYS A 31 22.22 20.15 2.21
CA LYS A 31 21.55 19.02 1.53
C LYS A 31 20.06 19.28 1.27
N LYS A 32 19.34 20.02 2.13
CA LYS A 32 17.94 20.42 1.86
C LYS A 32 17.86 21.33 0.64
N VAL A 33 18.74 22.34 0.55
CA VAL A 33 18.80 23.26 -0.59
C VAL A 33 19.17 22.52 -1.88
N THR A 34 20.22 21.69 -1.87
CA THR A 34 20.64 20.91 -3.05
C THR A 34 19.51 20.00 -3.55
N ARG A 35 18.83 19.26 -2.66
CA ARG A 35 17.68 18.42 -3.04
C ARG A 35 16.53 19.26 -3.62
N ARG A 36 16.28 20.46 -3.11
CA ARG A 36 15.25 21.36 -3.63
C ARG A 36 15.57 21.82 -5.04
N LEU A 37 16.81 22.27 -5.30
CA LEU A 37 17.25 22.69 -6.63
C LEU A 37 17.19 21.54 -7.63
N ALA A 38 17.67 20.35 -7.25
CA ALA A 38 17.59 19.16 -8.10
C ALA A 38 16.14 18.77 -8.44
N ARG A 39 15.21 18.86 -7.48
CA ARG A 39 13.77 18.64 -7.75
C ARG A 39 13.19 19.68 -8.72
N ARG A 40 13.55 20.96 -8.56
CA ARG A 40 13.13 22.03 -9.48
C ARG A 40 13.65 21.80 -10.90
N ALA A 41 14.95 21.49 -11.04
CA ALA A 41 15.56 21.16 -12.32
C ALA A 41 14.87 19.97 -13.00
N LYS A 42 14.60 18.89 -12.24
CA LYS A 42 13.85 17.73 -12.75
C LYS A 42 12.44 18.10 -13.19
N ALA A 43 11.73 18.95 -12.45
CA ALA A 43 10.37 19.39 -12.81
C ALA A 43 10.38 20.21 -14.11
N ALA A 44 11.33 21.12 -14.28
CA ALA A 44 11.49 21.90 -15.51
C ALA A 44 11.81 21.00 -16.71
N ALA A 45 12.73 20.03 -16.56
CA ALA A 45 13.13 19.13 -17.64
C ALA A 45 12.02 18.16 -18.12
N VAL A 46 11.04 17.86 -17.26
CA VAL A 46 9.98 16.89 -17.53
C VAL A 46 8.65 17.56 -17.91
N ALA A 47 8.56 18.89 -17.79
CA ALA A 47 7.38 19.66 -18.17
C ALA A 47 6.98 19.35 -19.64
N PRO A 48 5.68 19.16 -19.93
CA PRO A 48 4.51 19.40 -19.10
C PRO A 48 4.09 18.23 -18.18
N ARG A 49 4.81 17.10 -18.19
CA ARG A 49 4.41 15.91 -17.42
C ARG A 49 4.64 16.13 -15.91
N PRO A 50 3.76 15.60 -15.04
CA PRO A 50 4.06 15.49 -13.61
C PRO A 50 5.39 14.77 -13.32
N VAL A 51 6.05 15.11 -12.21
CA VAL A 51 7.36 14.53 -11.84
C VAL A 51 7.26 13.04 -11.45
N ASP A 52 6.12 12.66 -10.88
CA ASP A 52 5.86 11.34 -10.32
C ASP A 52 4.97 10.49 -11.23
N LYS A 53 4.92 9.18 -10.99
CA LYS A 53 4.05 8.23 -11.70
C LYS A 53 2.85 7.83 -10.85
N LEU A 54 1.73 7.47 -11.47
CA LEU A 54 0.59 6.91 -10.76
C LEU A 54 0.98 5.55 -10.16
N ARG A 55 0.70 5.37 -8.87
CA ARG A 55 0.94 4.12 -8.13
C ARG A 55 -0.38 3.60 -7.55
N PRO A 56 -0.53 2.26 -7.41
CA PRO A 56 -1.76 1.66 -6.89
C PRO A 56 -1.90 1.88 -5.39
N ILE A 57 -3.12 1.67 -4.90
CA ILE A 57 -3.44 1.60 -3.48
C ILE A 57 -3.23 0.17 -3.01
N VAL A 58 -2.47 0.00 -1.93
CA VAL A 58 -2.10 -1.31 -1.37
C VAL A 58 -2.24 -1.29 0.14
N ARG A 59 -2.75 -2.38 0.72
CA ARG A 59 -2.80 -2.59 2.18
C ARG A 59 -1.43 -2.99 2.72
N CYS A 60 -1.07 -2.54 3.92
CA CYS A 60 0.18 -2.99 4.57
C CYS A 60 0.07 -4.46 5.01
N PRO A 61 1.18 -5.25 4.97
CA PRO A 61 1.11 -6.72 5.03
C PRO A 61 0.87 -7.32 6.42
N THR A 62 1.18 -6.61 7.51
CA THR A 62 1.12 -7.20 8.87
C THR A 62 -0.19 -6.89 9.58
N ILE A 63 -0.59 -7.75 10.52
CA ILE A 63 -1.81 -7.57 11.34
C ILE A 63 -1.84 -6.20 12.01
N LYS A 64 -0.69 -5.69 12.49
CA LYS A 64 -0.58 -4.38 13.12
C LYS A 64 -0.95 -3.21 12.18
N TYR A 65 -0.68 -3.36 10.88
CA TYR A 65 -0.79 -2.26 9.91
C TYR A 65 -1.80 -2.51 8.80
N ASN A 66 -2.47 -3.67 8.75
CA ASN A 66 -3.41 -4.04 7.69
C ASN A 66 -4.55 -3.03 7.48
N ARG A 67 -4.96 -2.31 8.52
CA ARG A 67 -5.96 -1.23 8.44
C ARG A 67 -5.48 -0.03 7.63
N ARG A 68 -4.16 0.16 7.50
CA ARG A 68 -3.56 1.27 6.75
C ARG A 68 -3.35 0.89 5.29
N THR A 69 -3.79 1.77 4.40
CA THR A 69 -3.42 1.76 2.99
C THR A 69 -2.15 2.58 2.77
N ARG A 70 -1.48 2.35 1.64
CA ARG A 70 -0.32 3.12 1.17
C ARG A 70 -0.22 3.02 -0.35
N LEU A 71 0.62 3.86 -0.93
CA LEU A 71 1.01 3.69 -2.33
C LEU A 71 1.93 2.47 -2.50
N GLY A 72 1.58 1.62 -3.46
CA GLY A 72 2.34 0.45 -3.86
C GLY A 72 3.50 0.77 -4.81
N ARG A 73 4.17 -0.26 -5.33
CA ARG A 73 5.26 -0.07 -6.29
C ARG A 73 4.75 0.30 -7.69
N GLY A 74 3.79 -0.47 -8.20
CA GLY A 74 3.15 -0.33 -9.50
C GLY A 74 1.94 -1.27 -9.64
N PHE A 75 1.09 -1.01 -10.62
CA PHE A 75 -0.11 -1.79 -10.92
C PHE A 75 0.24 -3.18 -11.45
N THR A 76 -0.62 -4.13 -11.12
CA THR A 76 -0.56 -5.51 -11.61
C THR A 76 -1.01 -5.59 -13.06
N LEU A 77 -0.64 -6.67 -13.75
CA LEU A 77 -1.10 -6.91 -15.12
C LEU A 77 -2.62 -7.14 -15.18
N ALA A 78 -3.20 -7.75 -14.15
CA ALA A 78 -4.64 -7.98 -14.07
C ALA A 78 -5.45 -6.67 -13.93
N GLU A 79 -5.01 -5.74 -13.07
CA GLU A 79 -5.62 -4.42 -12.94
C GLU A 79 -5.57 -3.64 -14.26
N LEU A 80 -4.41 -3.66 -14.95
CA LEU A 80 -4.25 -2.99 -16.24
C LEU A 80 -5.15 -3.60 -17.32
N LYS A 81 -5.26 -4.93 -17.36
CA LYS A 81 -6.14 -5.65 -18.29
C LYS A 81 -7.61 -5.27 -18.04
N ALA A 82 -8.04 -5.26 -16.78
CA ALA A 82 -9.40 -4.88 -16.40
C ALA A 82 -9.71 -3.39 -16.68
N ALA A 83 -8.71 -2.51 -16.62
CA ALA A 83 -8.84 -1.09 -16.99
C ALA A 83 -8.70 -0.84 -18.52
N GLY A 84 -8.44 -1.86 -19.33
CA GLY A 84 -8.23 -1.73 -20.77
C GLY A 84 -6.96 -0.94 -21.14
N ILE A 85 -5.89 -1.05 -20.33
CA ILE A 85 -4.62 -0.36 -20.55
C ILE A 85 -3.53 -1.38 -20.91
N PRO A 86 -2.91 -1.31 -22.10
CA PRO A 86 -1.82 -2.20 -22.48
C PRO A 86 -0.58 -2.03 -21.59
N LYS A 87 0.07 -3.15 -21.23
CA LYS A 87 1.23 -3.16 -20.31
C LYS A 87 2.40 -2.28 -20.75
N LEU A 88 2.65 -2.19 -22.06
CA LEU A 88 3.75 -1.40 -22.62
C LEU A 88 3.39 0.08 -22.77
N TYR A 89 2.10 0.38 -22.92
CA TYR A 89 1.59 1.73 -23.01
C TYR A 89 1.56 2.43 -21.64
N ALA A 90 1.19 1.70 -20.58
CA ALA A 90 1.05 2.24 -19.23
C ALA A 90 2.28 3.06 -18.75
N PRO A 91 3.53 2.58 -18.86
CA PRO A 91 4.71 3.36 -18.46
C PRO A 91 4.93 4.65 -19.25
N THR A 92 4.49 4.69 -20.52
CA THR A 92 4.66 5.87 -21.39
C THR A 92 3.74 7.02 -21.00
N VAL A 93 2.55 6.69 -20.48
CA VAL A 93 1.57 7.67 -19.98
C VAL A 93 1.71 7.97 -18.49
N GLY A 94 2.79 7.51 -17.84
CA GLY A 94 3.05 7.84 -16.43
C GLY A 94 2.42 6.89 -15.41
N ILE A 95 1.99 5.69 -15.80
CA ILE A 95 1.49 4.65 -14.88
C ILE A 95 2.63 3.69 -14.52
N ALA A 96 2.86 3.45 -13.23
CA ALA A 96 3.86 2.50 -12.77
C ALA A 96 3.33 1.05 -12.85
N VAL A 97 4.14 0.10 -13.34
CA VAL A 97 3.76 -1.31 -13.49
C VAL A 97 4.66 -2.19 -12.62
N ASP A 98 4.07 -3.16 -11.92
CA ASP A 98 4.80 -4.19 -11.18
C ASP A 98 4.23 -5.58 -11.52
N PRO A 99 4.87 -6.34 -12.42
CA PRO A 99 4.38 -7.65 -12.84
C PRO A 99 4.48 -8.73 -11.75
N ARG A 100 5.20 -8.46 -10.65
CA ARG A 100 5.40 -9.43 -9.56
C ARG A 100 4.26 -9.46 -8.55
N ARG A 101 3.45 -8.40 -8.48
CA ARG A 101 2.35 -8.31 -7.51
C ARG A 101 1.14 -9.09 -8.04
N GLN A 102 0.53 -9.87 -7.16
CA GLN A 102 -0.70 -10.63 -7.42
C GLN A 102 -1.88 -9.99 -6.69
N ASN A 103 -3.08 -10.12 -7.25
CA ASN A 103 -4.31 -9.69 -6.59
C ASN A 103 -4.97 -10.92 -5.96
N LEU A 104 -5.19 -10.87 -4.65
CA LEU A 104 -5.83 -11.93 -3.88
C LEU A 104 -7.28 -11.60 -3.52
N SER A 105 -7.67 -10.33 -3.61
CA SER A 105 -9.03 -9.87 -3.29
C SER A 105 -9.60 -9.01 -4.41
N GLU A 106 -10.89 -9.23 -4.70
CA GLU A 106 -11.64 -8.49 -5.71
C GLU A 106 -11.82 -7.01 -5.35
N GLU A 107 -12.00 -6.71 -4.07
CA GLU A 107 -12.10 -5.32 -3.57
C GLU A 107 -10.87 -4.50 -3.94
N SER A 108 -9.67 -5.06 -3.74
CA SER A 108 -8.42 -4.36 -4.04
C SER A 108 -8.22 -4.16 -5.53
N LEU A 109 -8.66 -5.13 -6.34
CA LEU A 109 -8.67 -5.05 -7.80
C LEU A 109 -9.62 -3.93 -8.25
N ALA A 110 -10.85 -3.91 -7.76
CA ALA A 110 -11.86 -2.92 -8.12
C ALA A 110 -11.42 -1.48 -7.79
N ILE A 111 -10.88 -1.25 -6.59
CA ILE A 111 -10.36 0.07 -6.17
C ILE A 111 -9.26 0.55 -7.13
N ASN A 112 -8.32 -0.32 -7.48
CA ASN A 112 -7.21 0.05 -8.35
C ASN A 112 -7.61 0.20 -9.82
N VAL A 113 -8.58 -0.58 -10.29
CA VAL A 113 -9.17 -0.42 -11.63
C VAL A 113 -9.90 0.91 -11.73
N GLN A 114 -10.72 1.25 -10.72
CA GLN A 114 -11.40 2.54 -10.65
C GLN A 114 -10.40 3.70 -10.66
N ARG A 115 -9.34 3.59 -9.85
CA ARG A 115 -8.23 4.57 -9.82
C ARG A 115 -7.54 4.74 -11.18
N LEU A 116 -7.36 3.66 -11.95
CA LEU A 116 -6.80 3.72 -13.30
C LEU A 116 -7.75 4.41 -14.28
N LYS A 117 -9.07 4.15 -14.17
CA LYS A 117 -10.09 4.80 -15.00
C LYS A 117 -10.16 6.30 -14.71
N GLU A 118 -10.17 6.69 -13.44
CA GLU A 118 -10.14 8.10 -13.02
C GLU A 118 -8.87 8.81 -13.51
N TYR A 119 -7.72 8.16 -13.42
CA TYR A 119 -6.47 8.71 -13.96
C TYR A 119 -6.55 8.90 -15.47
N LYS A 120 -7.06 7.91 -16.20
CA LYS A 120 -7.21 7.97 -17.66
C LYS A 120 -8.17 9.08 -18.09
N ALA A 121 -9.25 9.31 -17.33
CA ALA A 121 -10.21 10.38 -17.61
C ALA A 121 -9.60 11.79 -17.44
N ARG A 122 -8.67 11.96 -16.50
CA ARG A 122 -7.97 13.24 -16.24
C ARG A 122 -6.65 13.39 -17.03
N LEU A 123 -6.25 12.38 -17.80
CA LEU A 123 -4.97 12.39 -18.50
C LEU A 123 -5.08 13.15 -19.82
N ILE A 124 -4.30 14.22 -19.93
CA ILE A 124 -4.12 14.95 -21.19
C ILE A 124 -2.87 14.39 -21.89
N VAL A 125 -3.09 13.73 -23.03
CA VAL A 125 -2.03 13.22 -23.92
C VAL A 125 -1.82 14.20 -25.07
N PHE A 126 -0.60 14.73 -25.17
CA PHE A 126 -0.19 15.60 -26.27
C PHE A 126 0.21 14.79 -27.51
N PRO A 127 -0.13 15.28 -28.71
CA PRO A 127 0.32 14.65 -29.95
C PRO A 127 1.84 14.75 -30.08
N ARG A 128 2.48 13.65 -30.53
CA ARG A 128 3.94 13.63 -30.77
C ARG A 128 4.38 14.62 -31.84
N LYS A 129 3.52 14.88 -32.82
CA LYS A 129 3.71 15.88 -33.87
C LYS A 129 2.48 16.80 -33.84
N SER A 130 2.68 18.09 -33.57
CA SER A 130 1.60 19.08 -33.46
C SER A 130 0.66 19.09 -34.67
N ASN A 131 1.21 18.86 -35.86
CA ASN A 131 0.48 18.95 -37.12
C ASN A 131 -0.15 17.61 -37.55
N LYS A 132 0.04 16.52 -36.78
CA LYS A 132 -0.49 15.18 -37.10
C LYS A 132 -1.01 14.48 -35.84
N PRO A 133 -2.11 14.98 -35.24
CA PRO A 133 -2.73 14.33 -34.10
C PRO A 133 -3.29 12.94 -34.46
N LYS A 134 -3.15 11.99 -33.55
CA LYS A 134 -3.68 10.63 -33.65
C LYS A 134 -4.95 10.48 -32.81
N LYS A 135 -5.69 9.38 -33.04
CA LYS A 135 -6.96 9.07 -32.34
C LYS A 135 -6.89 9.06 -30.80
N ASN A 136 -5.72 8.80 -30.23
CA ASN A 136 -5.54 8.75 -28.76
C ASN A 136 -4.98 10.05 -28.18
N ASP A 137 -4.75 11.08 -29.01
CA ASP A 137 -4.30 12.39 -28.56
C ASP A 137 -5.51 13.24 -28.16
N THR A 138 -5.29 14.14 -27.21
CA THR A 138 -6.36 15.01 -26.69
C THR A 138 -6.59 16.16 -27.69
N PRO A 139 -7.84 16.55 -27.99
CA PRO A 139 -8.11 17.69 -28.87
C PRO A 139 -7.49 18.97 -28.33
N LYS A 140 -7.12 19.90 -29.23
CA LYS A 140 -6.34 21.09 -28.91
C LYS A 140 -7.01 22.00 -27.86
N ASP A 141 -8.34 22.03 -27.84
CA ASP A 141 -9.14 22.85 -26.93
C ASP A 141 -9.02 22.44 -25.46
N GLN A 142 -8.71 21.16 -25.20
CA GLN A 142 -8.53 20.62 -23.84
C GLN A 142 -7.06 20.61 -23.40
N GLN A 143 -6.11 20.99 -24.28
CA GLN A 143 -4.68 20.99 -23.97
C GLN A 143 -4.22 22.20 -23.14
N THR A 144 -5.08 23.21 -22.96
CA THR A 144 -4.80 24.44 -22.20
C THR A 144 -5.21 24.37 -20.74
N ALA A 145 -5.81 23.26 -20.31
CA ALA A 145 -6.23 23.06 -18.93
C ALA A 145 -5.04 23.12 -17.94
N GLU A 146 -5.33 23.50 -16.70
CA GLU A 146 -4.32 23.60 -15.64
C GLU A 146 -3.56 22.28 -15.45
N THR A 147 -2.24 22.33 -15.58
CA THR A 147 -1.37 21.15 -15.43
C THR A 147 -0.90 20.99 -13.99
N THR A 148 -1.04 19.77 -13.46
CA THR A 148 -0.58 19.45 -12.10
C THR A 148 0.89 19.03 -12.10
N ARG A 149 1.72 19.62 -11.23
CA ARG A 149 3.16 19.28 -11.11
C ARG A 149 3.43 17.92 -10.47
N HIS A 150 2.54 17.45 -9.59
CA HIS A 150 2.65 16.19 -8.86
C HIS A 150 1.35 15.40 -8.93
N ILE A 151 1.42 14.10 -9.22
CA ILE A 151 0.22 13.24 -9.23
C ILE A 151 -0.37 13.08 -7.83
N ALA A 152 0.47 13.14 -6.80
CA ALA A 152 0.05 12.96 -5.41
C ALA A 152 -0.88 14.07 -4.90
N THR A 153 -0.92 15.26 -5.52
CA THR A 153 -1.85 16.32 -5.12
C THR A 153 -3.29 16.00 -5.54
N SER A 154 -3.48 15.31 -6.66
CA SER A 154 -4.80 15.01 -7.22
C SER A 154 -5.24 13.56 -7.01
N PHE A 155 -4.28 12.66 -6.86
CA PHE A 155 -4.48 11.22 -6.62
C PHE A 155 -3.72 10.79 -5.37
N GLY A 156 -3.63 11.64 -4.35
CA GLY A 156 -3.13 11.24 -3.05
C GLY A 156 -3.89 10.01 -2.54
N VAL A 157 -3.21 9.13 -1.82
CA VAL A 157 -3.92 8.22 -0.93
C VAL A 157 -4.11 9.02 0.34
N GLU A 158 -5.33 9.52 0.55
CA GLU A 158 -5.76 9.79 1.90
C GLU A 158 -5.50 8.48 2.65
N ASN A 159 -4.60 8.53 3.63
CA ASN A 159 -4.60 7.48 4.62
C ASN A 159 -5.82 7.84 5.44
N PRO A 160 -7.01 7.22 5.26
CA PRO A 160 -7.98 7.34 6.31
C PRO A 160 -7.25 6.76 7.52
N ILE A 161 -6.88 7.65 8.44
CA ILE A 161 -6.90 7.27 9.84
C ILE A 161 -8.37 6.90 9.98
N ALA A 162 -8.69 5.63 9.72
CA ALA A 162 -10.06 5.14 9.79
C ALA A 162 -10.60 5.72 11.09
N THR A 163 -11.67 6.51 11.00
CA THR A 163 -12.33 7.04 12.19
C THR A 163 -12.41 5.87 13.16
N ALA A 164 -11.83 6.05 14.35
CA ALA A 164 -11.53 4.92 15.23
C ALA A 164 -12.79 4.09 15.54
N PHE A 165 -13.95 4.72 15.37
CA PHE A 165 -15.28 4.19 15.44
C PHE A 165 -16.09 4.63 14.21
N SER A 166 -16.95 3.73 13.75
CA SER A 166 -18.10 4.04 12.90
C SER A 166 -19.33 3.77 13.74
N GLU A 167 -20.22 4.76 13.85
CA GLU A 167 -21.46 4.58 14.61
C GLU A 167 -22.45 3.80 13.76
N ILE A 168 -23.03 2.75 14.37
CA ILE A 168 -24.08 1.94 13.77
C ILE A 168 -25.33 2.18 14.62
N SER A 169 -26.48 2.29 13.97
CA SER A 169 -27.75 2.43 14.68
C SER A 169 -28.00 1.19 15.57
N LYS A 170 -28.66 1.38 16.72
CA LYS A 170 -28.97 0.24 17.62
C LYS A 170 -29.86 -0.82 16.95
N SER A 171 -30.66 -0.42 15.96
CA SER A 171 -31.49 -1.33 15.15
C SER A 171 -30.69 -2.23 14.20
N ASP A 172 -29.49 -1.81 13.78
CA ASP A 172 -28.63 -2.58 12.86
C ASP A 172 -27.57 -3.42 13.59
N MET A 173 -27.66 -3.50 14.93
CA MET A 173 -26.73 -4.31 15.72
C MET A 173 -26.92 -5.80 15.43
N PRO A 174 -25.83 -6.53 15.10
CA PRO A 174 -25.92 -7.98 14.90
C PRO A 174 -26.35 -8.68 16.20
N LYS A 175 -27.10 -9.77 16.06
CA LYS A 175 -27.49 -10.61 17.21
C LYS A 175 -26.25 -11.02 18.01
N GLY A 176 -26.37 -10.98 19.33
CA GLY A 176 -25.29 -11.38 20.23
C GLY A 176 -24.83 -12.81 19.96
N VAL A 177 -23.53 -13.05 20.07
CA VAL A 177 -22.96 -14.40 19.91
C VAL A 177 -23.47 -15.30 21.04
N GLU A 178 -24.06 -16.44 20.70
CA GLU A 178 -24.56 -17.41 21.68
C GLU A 178 -23.45 -17.83 22.66
N GLY A 179 -23.72 -17.68 23.95
CA GLY A 179 -22.73 -17.97 25.01
C GLY A 179 -21.62 -16.92 25.18
N GLY A 180 -21.70 -15.78 24.48
CA GLY A 180 -20.84 -14.62 24.65
C GLY A 180 -19.53 -14.66 23.86
N ALA A 181 -19.02 -13.47 23.51
CA ALA A 181 -17.82 -13.31 22.69
C ALA A 181 -16.57 -14.00 23.28
N TYR A 182 -16.41 -13.98 24.61
CA TYR A 182 -15.28 -14.62 25.29
C TYR A 182 -15.26 -16.14 25.06
N LYS A 183 -16.40 -16.82 25.26
CA LYS A 183 -16.51 -18.27 25.07
C LYS A 183 -16.26 -18.66 23.62
N ALA A 184 -16.81 -17.90 22.67
CA ALA A 184 -16.58 -18.10 21.24
C ALA A 184 -15.09 -17.99 20.87
N LEU A 185 -14.39 -16.94 21.35
CA LEU A 185 -12.95 -16.78 21.11
C LEU A 185 -12.11 -17.92 21.70
N ARG A 186 -12.45 -18.40 22.90
CA ARG A 186 -11.77 -19.54 23.53
C ARG A 186 -12.01 -20.84 22.76
N LYS A 187 -13.25 -21.08 22.31
CA LYS A 187 -13.62 -22.24 21.48
C LYS A 187 -12.84 -22.22 20.16
N ALA A 188 -12.82 -21.09 19.44
CA ALA A 188 -12.07 -20.95 18.19
C ALA A 188 -10.56 -21.23 18.36
N ARG A 189 -9.94 -20.74 19.45
CA ARG A 189 -8.53 -21.07 19.77
C ARG A 189 -8.34 -22.56 20.04
N SER A 190 -9.27 -23.19 20.75
CA SER A 190 -9.22 -24.63 21.05
C SER A 190 -9.36 -25.45 19.77
N ASP A 191 -10.32 -25.09 18.92
CA ASP A 191 -10.59 -25.76 17.66
C ASP A 191 -9.39 -25.67 16.72
N ALA A 192 -8.80 -24.48 16.53
CA ALA A 192 -7.58 -24.29 15.73
C ALA A 192 -6.38 -25.07 16.27
N ARG A 193 -6.24 -25.20 17.60
CA ARG A 193 -5.14 -25.96 18.23
C ARG A 193 -5.32 -27.48 18.11
N LEU A 194 -6.56 -27.97 18.12
CA LEU A 194 -6.88 -29.39 18.21
C LEU A 194 -7.27 -30.04 16.88
N VAL A 195 -7.14 -29.35 15.74
CA VAL A 195 -7.50 -29.88 14.40
C VAL A 195 -6.87 -31.25 14.16
N GLY A 196 -5.53 -31.35 14.20
CA GLY A 196 -4.83 -32.61 13.91
C GLY A 196 -5.14 -33.73 14.91
N VAL A 197 -5.32 -33.41 16.20
CA VAL A 197 -5.67 -34.40 17.22
C VAL A 197 -7.07 -34.96 16.98
N ARG A 198 -8.02 -34.10 16.61
CA ARG A 198 -9.40 -34.50 16.31
C ARG A 198 -9.48 -35.31 15.03
N GLU A 199 -8.75 -34.90 13.99
CA GLU A 199 -8.63 -35.67 12.74
C GLU A 199 -8.02 -37.05 12.99
N LYS A 200 -6.96 -37.14 13.80
CA LYS A 200 -6.35 -38.42 14.17
C LYS A 200 -7.35 -39.33 14.90
N ARG A 201 -8.03 -38.82 15.93
CA ARG A 201 -9.04 -39.61 16.66
C ARG A 201 -10.21 -40.03 15.77
N ALA A 202 -10.64 -39.18 14.85
CA ALA A 202 -11.70 -39.51 13.90
C ALA A 202 -11.28 -40.62 12.95
N LYS A 203 -10.02 -40.63 12.49
CA LYS A 203 -9.46 -41.71 11.68
C LYS A 203 -9.35 -43.01 12.46
N GLU A 204 -8.73 -42.97 13.64
CA GLU A 204 -8.58 -44.16 14.51
C GLU A 204 -9.94 -44.79 14.83
N LYS A 205 -10.95 -43.97 15.18
CA LYS A 205 -12.30 -44.46 15.43
C LYS A 205 -12.95 -45.10 14.18
N ALA A 206 -12.75 -44.52 13.01
CA ALA A 206 -13.26 -45.07 11.76
C ALA A 206 -12.55 -46.37 11.37
N ASP A 207 -11.26 -46.50 11.64
CA ASP A 207 -10.49 -47.72 11.38
C ASP A 207 -10.85 -48.83 12.38
N GLU A 208 -11.09 -48.50 13.65
CA GLU A 208 -11.65 -49.43 14.63
C GLU A 208 -13.07 -49.91 14.25
N GLU A 209 -13.93 -49.02 13.76
CA GLU A 209 -15.28 -49.39 13.29
C GLU A 209 -15.22 -50.27 12.03
N LYS A 210 -14.23 -50.07 11.15
CA LYS A 210 -13.98 -50.96 10.01
C LYS A 210 -13.42 -52.32 10.44
N ALA A 211 -12.53 -52.36 11.43
CA ALA A 211 -11.97 -53.61 11.93
C ALA A 211 -12.99 -54.46 12.72
N LYS A 212 -14.05 -53.83 13.24
CA LYS A 212 -15.18 -54.52 13.89
C LYS A 212 -16.25 -55.02 12.91
N LYS A 213 -16.14 -54.66 11.63
CA LYS A 213 -17.06 -55.06 10.55
C LYS A 213 -16.45 -56.18 9.73
#